data_AF-A0A7X6Z3R7-F1
#
_entry.id   AF-A0A7X6Z3R7-F1
#
_cell.length_a   1.000
_cell.length_b   1.000
_cell.length_c   1.000
_cell.angle_alpha   90.00
_cell.angle_beta   90.00
_cell.angle_gamma   90.00
#
_symmetry.space_group_name_H-M   'P 1'
#
loop_
_entity.id
_entity.type
_entity.pdbx_description
1 polymer ?
#
loop_
_entity_poly.entity_id
_entity_poly.type
_entity_poly.pdbx_seq_one_letter_code
_entity_poly.pdbx_strand_id
1 'polypeptide(L)'
;MYLETARLIIKDLDESMAASVHLNSLDGDNRRFLPDEVFESPEEALSAIRHLISCYQSQDGPFVYAVLLKTGHQIGHVQLVKIREGWEIGFHTGQAYGCQGYATEAVKAYLPFIMDQVDTPVIYGICDQENLASRKVMEKCGFLLAYEGIDSYQGEERPICKYLLADPGRIEDLVGRLMASDDQEAYRSMKKLEAVSREADAVYPFLGSFFTMLNHANSYIRTRGLILIAANARWDQQGQIDGIIDAYLEHIMDPSPITARQCIKVLPLMARHRPGLRSRIVNALERADHSNHQESMRELLGKDIDQALNRLGEEASCQL
;
A
#
# COMPACT_ATOMS: atom_id res chain seq x y z
N MET A 1 6.84 -10.48 -21.27
CA MET A 1 5.43 -10.04 -21.15
C MET A 1 4.84 -9.71 -22.51
N TYR A 2 3.56 -10.04 -22.72
CA TYR A 2 2.76 -9.58 -23.87
C TYR A 2 1.29 -9.41 -23.44
N LEU A 3 0.75 -8.20 -23.54
CA LEU A 3 -0.67 -7.89 -23.35
C LEU A 3 -1.22 -7.19 -24.58
N GLU A 4 -2.46 -7.51 -24.91
CA GLU A 4 -3.15 -6.94 -26.04
C GLU A 4 -4.43 -6.24 -25.58
N THR A 5 -4.61 -4.98 -26.00
CA THR A 5 -5.82 -4.19 -25.75
C THR A 5 -6.57 -3.92 -27.05
N ALA A 6 -7.62 -3.09 -27.03
CA ALA A 6 -8.33 -2.71 -28.25
C ALA A 6 -7.41 -2.01 -29.27
N ARG A 7 -6.51 -1.14 -28.81
CA ARG A 7 -5.67 -0.29 -29.68
C ARG A 7 -4.17 -0.50 -29.50
N LEU A 8 -3.76 -1.16 -28.42
CA LEU A 8 -2.36 -1.24 -27.99
C LEU A 8 -1.86 -2.67 -27.87
N ILE A 9 -0.54 -2.78 -27.87
CA ILE A 9 0.24 -3.94 -27.45
C ILE A 9 1.19 -3.45 -26.36
N ILE A 10 1.20 -4.11 -25.21
CA ILE A 10 2.17 -3.85 -24.13
C ILE A 10 3.10 -5.06 -24.06
N LYS A 11 4.40 -4.85 -24.22
CA LYS A 11 5.37 -5.95 -24.23
C LYS A 11 6.74 -5.55 -23.70
N ASP A 12 7.60 -6.54 -23.53
CA ASP A 12 9.00 -6.34 -23.15
C ASP A 12 9.69 -5.35 -24.10
N LEU A 13 10.59 -4.55 -23.53
CA LEU A 13 11.50 -3.71 -24.30
C LEU A 13 12.40 -4.59 -25.17
N ASP A 14 12.73 -4.06 -26.34
CA ASP A 14 13.65 -4.69 -27.28
C ASP A 14 14.63 -3.63 -27.80
N GLU A 15 15.88 -4.02 -28.06
CA GLU A 15 16.93 -3.10 -28.52
C GLU A 15 16.55 -2.38 -29.83
N SER A 16 15.74 -2.99 -30.70
CA SER A 16 15.26 -2.35 -31.93
C SER A 16 14.37 -1.12 -31.68
N MET A 17 13.85 -0.96 -30.46
CA MET A 17 13.02 0.18 -30.07
C MET A 17 13.82 1.44 -29.72
N ALA A 18 15.15 1.37 -29.64
CA ALA A 18 16.00 2.47 -29.17
C ALA A 18 15.72 3.80 -29.91
N ALA A 19 15.58 3.77 -31.23
CA ALA A 19 15.28 4.96 -32.02
C ALA A 19 13.91 5.57 -31.68
N SER A 20 12.86 4.75 -31.49
CA SER A 20 11.53 5.22 -31.11
C SER A 20 11.48 5.71 -29.66
N VAL A 21 12.15 5.01 -28.74
CA VAL A 21 12.25 5.41 -27.33
C VAL A 21 12.97 6.75 -27.21
N HIS A 22 14.10 6.92 -27.90
CA HIS A 22 14.80 8.21 -28.00
C HIS A 22 13.84 9.31 -28.47
N LEU A 23 13.20 9.16 -29.64
CA LEU A 23 12.30 10.18 -30.18
C LEU A 23 11.13 10.52 -29.24
N ASN A 24 10.53 9.52 -28.61
CA ASN A 24 9.41 9.72 -27.68
C ASN A 24 9.84 10.26 -26.31
N SER A 25 11.13 10.22 -25.96
CA SER A 25 11.66 10.77 -24.71
C SER A 25 11.93 12.27 -24.74
N LEU A 26 12.06 12.86 -25.94
CA LEU A 26 12.49 14.25 -26.13
C LEU A 26 11.38 15.29 -25.91
N ASP A 27 10.19 14.88 -25.49
CA ASP A 27 9.06 15.79 -25.33
C ASP A 27 9.20 16.74 -24.13
N GLY A 28 8.45 17.84 -24.19
CA GLY A 28 8.53 18.90 -23.18
C GLY A 28 8.01 18.50 -21.81
N ASP A 29 7.06 17.55 -21.73
CA ASP A 29 6.53 17.10 -20.44
C ASP A 29 7.55 16.22 -19.73
N ASN A 30 8.23 15.31 -20.45
CA ASN A 30 9.36 14.55 -19.88
C ASN A 30 10.48 15.46 -19.42
N ARG A 31 10.90 16.42 -20.24
CA ARG A 31 11.95 17.38 -19.85
C ARG A 31 11.60 18.17 -18.58
N ARG A 32 10.31 18.41 -18.32
CA ARG A 32 9.83 19.15 -17.16
C ARG A 32 9.61 18.26 -15.92
N PHE A 33 9.03 17.09 -16.11
CA PHE A 33 8.51 16.26 -15.03
C PHE A 33 9.33 14.99 -14.77
N LEU A 34 10.03 14.47 -15.79
CA LEU A 34 10.81 13.23 -15.75
C LEU A 34 12.15 13.41 -16.50
N PRO A 35 13.02 14.35 -16.07
CA PRO A 35 14.24 14.68 -16.82
C PRO A 35 15.21 13.50 -16.95
N ASP A 36 15.20 12.56 -15.98
CA ASP A 36 16.01 11.34 -16.02
C ASP A 36 15.53 10.33 -17.10
N GLU A 37 14.34 10.53 -17.66
CA GLU A 37 13.76 9.72 -18.73
C GLU A 37 13.86 10.38 -20.11
N VAL A 38 14.77 11.35 -20.26
CA VAL A 38 15.08 12.01 -21.54
C VAL A 38 16.41 11.46 -22.06
N PHE A 39 16.38 10.84 -23.24
CA PHE A 39 17.57 10.30 -23.91
C PHE A 39 17.93 11.22 -25.08
N GLU A 40 19.09 11.85 -25.06
CA GLU A 40 19.51 12.83 -26.08
C GLU A 40 20.09 12.16 -27.34
N SER A 41 20.34 10.84 -27.29
CA SER A 41 20.74 10.05 -28.46
C SER A 41 20.13 8.64 -28.50
N PRO A 42 20.02 8.02 -29.69
CA PRO A 42 19.67 6.60 -29.80
C PRO A 42 20.60 5.66 -29.02
N GLU A 43 21.88 6.01 -28.90
CA GLU A 43 22.87 5.24 -28.15
C GLU A 43 22.60 5.29 -26.63
N GLU A 44 22.22 6.46 -26.10
CA GLU A 44 21.78 6.60 -24.71
C GLU A 44 20.50 5.79 -24.45
N ALA A 45 19.52 5.89 -25.34
CA ALA A 45 18.28 5.11 -25.23
C ALA A 45 18.56 3.60 -25.29
N LEU A 46 19.48 3.15 -26.15
CA LEU A 46 19.89 1.75 -26.23
C LEU A 46 20.57 1.27 -24.93
N SER A 47 21.43 2.10 -24.35
CA SER A 47 22.08 1.81 -23.06
C SER A 47 21.04 1.66 -21.94
N ALA A 48 20.07 2.58 -21.88
CA ALA A 48 18.97 2.52 -20.92
C ALA A 48 18.10 1.26 -21.13
N ILE A 49 17.73 0.94 -22.37
CA ILE A 49 16.96 -0.26 -22.70
C ILE A 49 17.69 -1.53 -22.22
N ARG A 50 19.00 -1.65 -22.47
CA ARG A 50 19.78 -2.81 -22.02
C ARG A 50 19.78 -2.95 -20.51
N HIS A 51 19.91 -1.84 -19.79
CA HIS A 51 19.81 -1.84 -18.34
C HIS A 51 18.41 -2.31 -17.89
N LEU A 52 17.34 -1.74 -18.43
CA LEU A 52 15.96 -2.08 -18.08
C LEU A 52 15.61 -3.54 -18.39
N ILE A 53 16.09 -4.09 -19.52
CA ILE A 53 15.91 -5.50 -19.85
C ILE A 53 16.58 -6.40 -18.80
N SER A 54 17.75 -6.02 -18.28
CA SER A 54 18.43 -6.79 -17.24
C SER A 54 17.64 -6.83 -15.92
N CYS A 55 16.79 -5.83 -15.68
CA CYS A 55 15.96 -5.73 -14.48
C CYS A 55 14.74 -6.68 -14.48
N TYR A 56 14.33 -7.24 -15.63
CA TYR A 56 13.18 -8.17 -15.67
C TYR A 56 13.39 -9.46 -14.88
N GLN A 57 14.64 -9.84 -14.63
CA GLN A 57 14.97 -11.00 -13.81
C GLN A 57 15.08 -10.67 -12.31
N SER A 58 15.03 -9.39 -11.95
CA SER A 58 15.10 -8.94 -10.56
C SER A 58 13.74 -9.07 -9.87
N GLN A 59 13.74 -9.16 -8.54
CA GLN A 59 12.50 -9.10 -7.75
C GLN A 59 12.00 -7.67 -7.54
N ASP A 60 12.89 -6.68 -7.66
CA ASP A 60 12.62 -5.29 -7.28
C ASP A 60 12.44 -4.33 -8.49
N GLY A 61 12.55 -4.86 -9.71
CA GLY A 61 12.46 -4.07 -10.94
C GLY A 61 13.67 -3.15 -11.16
N PRO A 62 13.49 -1.96 -11.75
CA PRO A 62 12.22 -1.47 -12.30
C PRO A 62 11.68 -2.36 -13.43
N PHE A 63 10.37 -2.50 -13.52
CA PHE A 63 9.70 -3.25 -14.58
C PHE A 63 9.12 -2.27 -15.59
N VAL A 64 9.83 -2.00 -16.68
CA VAL A 64 9.41 -1.05 -17.72
C VAL A 64 8.98 -1.82 -18.96
N TYR A 65 7.77 -1.59 -19.47
CA TYR A 65 7.25 -2.27 -20.65
C TYR A 65 6.85 -1.26 -21.73
N ALA A 66 7.19 -1.59 -22.97
CA ALA A 66 6.87 -0.75 -24.12
C ALA A 66 5.38 -0.79 -24.43
N VAL A 67 4.80 0.37 -24.74
CA VAL A 67 3.44 0.51 -25.26
C VAL A 67 3.51 0.82 -26.75
N LEU A 68 2.91 -0.03 -27.58
CA LEU A 68 2.91 0.06 -29.02
C LEU A 68 1.48 0.17 -29.57
N LEU A 69 1.30 0.87 -30.68
CA LEU A 69 0.10 0.75 -31.51
C LEU A 69 0.07 -0.62 -32.21
N LYS A 70 -1.10 -1.04 -32.69
CA LYS A 70 -1.25 -2.27 -33.50
C LYS A 70 -0.37 -2.31 -34.76
N THR A 71 0.05 -1.15 -35.26
CA THR A 71 0.99 -1.03 -36.38
C THR A 71 2.42 -1.40 -36.03
N GLY A 72 2.73 -1.65 -34.74
CA GLY A 72 4.07 -1.92 -34.23
C GLY A 72 4.86 -0.66 -33.86
N HIS A 73 4.29 0.54 -34.01
CA HIS A 73 4.96 1.76 -33.61
C HIS A 73 4.93 1.93 -32.08
N GLN A 74 6.08 2.09 -31.44
CA GLN A 74 6.19 2.38 -30.01
C GLN A 74 5.81 3.83 -29.74
N ILE A 75 4.96 4.05 -28.74
CA ILE A 75 4.35 5.35 -28.43
C ILE A 75 4.58 5.81 -26.99
N GLY A 76 5.23 4.97 -26.17
CA GLY A 76 5.40 5.22 -24.76
C GLY A 76 5.73 3.95 -23.99
N HIS A 77 5.58 4.01 -22.67
CA HIS A 77 5.84 2.89 -21.79
C HIS A 77 4.93 2.96 -20.55
N VAL A 78 4.78 1.81 -19.89
CA VAL A 78 4.29 1.74 -18.51
C VAL A 78 5.42 1.14 -17.66
N GLN A 79 5.53 1.57 -16.42
CA GLN A 79 6.56 1.08 -15.53
C GLN A 79 6.05 0.84 -14.12
N LEU A 80 6.73 -0.04 -13.40
CA LEU A 80 6.58 -0.21 -11.97
C LEU A 80 7.95 -0.17 -11.28
N VAL A 81 8.08 0.72 -10.31
CA VAL A 81 9.31 0.97 -9.56
C VAL A 81 9.09 0.67 -8.08
N LYS A 82 10.08 0.05 -7.43
CA LYS A 82 10.05 -0.19 -5.98
C LYS A 82 10.31 1.12 -5.23
N ILE A 83 9.42 1.47 -4.31
CA ILE A 83 9.59 2.59 -3.38
C ILE A 83 9.57 2.08 -1.94
N ARG A 84 9.90 2.95 -0.98
CA ARG A 84 9.94 2.60 0.45
C ARG A 84 8.60 2.07 0.95
N GLU A 85 7.50 2.65 0.48
CA GLU A 85 6.13 2.35 0.89
C GLU A 85 5.53 1.15 0.16
N GLY A 86 6.14 0.69 -0.94
CA GLY A 86 5.59 -0.36 -1.79
C GLY A 86 6.06 -0.25 -3.23
N TRP A 87 5.11 -0.03 -4.14
CA TRP A 87 5.34 -0.01 -5.58
C TRP A 87 4.66 1.20 -6.21
N GLU A 88 5.41 1.94 -7.02
CA GLU A 88 4.93 3.12 -7.76
C GLU A 88 4.75 2.78 -9.24
N ILE A 89 3.58 3.09 -9.79
CA ILE A 89 3.35 3.08 -11.23
C ILE A 89 3.83 4.39 -11.86
N GLY A 90 4.58 4.26 -12.94
CA GLY A 90 4.86 5.33 -13.88
C GLY A 90 4.30 5.00 -15.26
N PHE A 91 4.01 6.02 -16.06
CA PHE A 91 3.62 5.83 -17.45
C PHE A 91 3.98 7.06 -18.25
N HIS A 92 4.37 6.82 -19.50
CA HIS A 92 4.64 7.86 -20.47
C HIS A 92 3.90 7.59 -21.78
N THR A 93 3.48 8.65 -22.44
CA THR A 93 2.96 8.60 -23.80
C THR A 93 3.52 9.81 -24.55
N GLY A 94 4.27 9.56 -25.62
CA GLY A 94 4.89 10.63 -26.40
C GLY A 94 3.87 11.67 -26.85
N GLN A 95 4.30 12.93 -26.92
CA GLN A 95 3.41 14.09 -27.11
C GLN A 95 2.46 13.96 -28.32
N ALA A 96 2.93 13.38 -29.43
CA ALA A 96 2.13 13.13 -30.64
C ALA A 96 0.92 12.19 -30.41
N TYR A 97 0.97 11.42 -29.33
CA TYR A 97 -0.03 10.42 -28.93
C TYR A 97 -0.83 10.82 -27.68
N GLY A 98 -0.56 12.01 -27.14
CA GLY A 98 -1.26 12.59 -25.99
C GLY A 98 -2.76 12.81 -26.27
N CYS A 99 -3.55 12.93 -25.19
CA CYS A 99 -4.98 13.26 -25.24
C CYS A 99 -5.89 12.28 -26.01
N GLN A 100 -5.39 11.11 -26.44
CA GLN A 100 -6.15 10.09 -27.17
C GLN A 100 -6.60 8.90 -26.29
N GLY A 101 -6.31 8.97 -24.98
CA GLY A 101 -6.68 7.95 -24.00
C GLY A 101 -5.78 6.71 -23.99
N TYR A 102 -4.64 6.72 -24.70
CA TYR A 102 -3.71 5.59 -24.73
C TYR A 102 -3.09 5.30 -23.37
N ALA A 103 -2.65 6.33 -22.62
CA ALA A 103 -2.13 6.16 -21.27
C ALA A 103 -3.14 5.46 -20.35
N THR A 104 -4.39 5.91 -20.34
CA THR A 104 -5.47 5.28 -19.54
C THR A 104 -5.72 3.83 -19.96
N GLU A 105 -5.73 3.53 -21.26
CA GLU A 105 -5.89 2.17 -21.74
C GLU A 105 -4.71 1.26 -21.35
N ALA A 106 -3.49 1.76 -21.49
CA ALA A 106 -2.28 1.03 -21.15
C ALA A 106 -2.20 0.73 -19.65
N VAL A 107 -2.43 1.74 -18.81
CA VAL A 107 -2.43 1.58 -17.35
C VAL A 107 -3.50 0.58 -16.89
N LYS A 108 -4.73 0.69 -17.41
CA LYS A 108 -5.81 -0.26 -17.06
C LYS A 108 -5.48 -1.70 -17.41
N ALA A 109 -4.86 -1.93 -18.57
CA ALA A 109 -4.46 -3.28 -18.97
C ALA A 109 -3.25 -3.79 -18.19
N TYR A 110 -2.33 -2.90 -17.84
CA TYR A 110 -1.08 -3.22 -17.15
C TYR A 110 -1.28 -3.61 -15.68
N LEU A 111 -2.16 -2.89 -14.96
CA LEU A 111 -2.34 -3.02 -13.52
C LEU A 111 -2.60 -4.45 -13.04
N PRO A 112 -3.58 -5.22 -13.58
CA PRO A 112 -3.83 -6.57 -13.10
C PRO A 112 -2.61 -7.47 -13.24
N PHE A 113 -1.94 -7.42 -14.39
CA PHE A 113 -0.74 -8.20 -14.67
C PHE A 113 0.39 -7.89 -13.70
N ILE A 114 0.71 -6.60 -13.52
CA ILE A 114 1.87 -6.24 -12.70
C ILE A 114 1.61 -6.47 -11.22
N MET A 115 0.39 -6.24 -10.75
CA MET A 115 0.00 -6.52 -9.37
C MET A 115 0.08 -8.01 -9.04
N ASP A 116 -0.23 -8.90 -10.00
CA ASP A 116 0.02 -10.34 -9.87
C ASP A 116 1.52 -10.64 -9.80
N GLN A 117 2.31 -10.05 -10.69
CA GLN A 117 3.75 -10.28 -10.76
C GLN A 117 4.46 -9.91 -9.45
N VAL A 118 4.09 -8.79 -8.82
CA VAL A 118 4.72 -8.32 -7.57
C VAL A 118 3.93 -8.67 -6.30
N ASP A 119 2.85 -9.46 -6.43
CA ASP A 119 2.00 -9.95 -5.33
C ASP A 119 1.60 -8.83 -4.35
N THR A 120 1.03 -7.74 -4.87
CA THR A 120 0.61 -6.58 -4.07
C THR A 120 -0.88 -6.25 -4.25
N PRO A 121 -1.63 -5.94 -3.18
CA PRO A 121 -3.00 -5.45 -3.28
C PRO A 121 -3.06 -3.94 -3.58
N VAL A 122 -1.93 -3.24 -3.50
CA VAL A 122 -1.87 -1.77 -3.54
C VAL A 122 -0.74 -1.30 -4.45
N ILE A 123 -1.03 -0.25 -5.23
CA ILE A 123 -0.10 0.47 -6.10
C ILE A 123 -0.22 1.96 -5.83
N TYR A 124 0.92 2.64 -5.70
CA TYR A 124 1.01 4.09 -5.64
C TYR A 124 1.15 4.66 -7.05
N GLY A 125 0.64 5.86 -7.28
CA GLY A 125 1.01 6.70 -8.42
C GLY A 125 1.41 8.06 -7.90
N ILE A 126 2.61 8.53 -8.24
CA ILE A 126 3.12 9.81 -7.77
C ILE A 126 3.39 10.68 -8.99
N CYS A 127 2.98 11.94 -8.92
CA CYS A 127 3.33 12.90 -9.96
C CYS A 127 3.51 14.29 -9.37
N ASP A 128 4.23 15.15 -10.09
CA ASP A 128 4.26 16.58 -9.83
C ASP A 128 2.82 17.12 -9.79
N GLN A 129 2.52 18.02 -8.84
CA GLN A 129 1.19 18.58 -8.63
C GLN A 129 0.64 19.29 -9.88
N GLU A 130 1.54 19.86 -10.69
CA GLU A 130 1.21 20.56 -11.93
C GLU A 130 0.96 19.61 -13.12
N ASN A 131 1.29 18.32 -13.00
CA ASN A 131 1.07 17.32 -14.04
C ASN A 131 -0.40 16.84 -14.07
N LEU A 132 -1.29 17.72 -14.51
CA LEU A 132 -2.73 17.46 -14.58
C LEU A 132 -3.10 16.29 -15.50
N ALA A 133 -2.26 15.97 -16.49
CA ALA A 133 -2.50 14.86 -17.40
C ALA A 133 -2.37 13.52 -16.67
N SER A 134 -1.27 13.32 -15.92
CA SER A 134 -1.05 12.10 -15.13
C SER A 134 -2.09 11.94 -14.02
N ARG A 135 -2.46 13.03 -13.33
CA ARG A 135 -3.56 13.04 -12.34
C ARG A 135 -4.86 12.47 -12.94
N LYS A 136 -5.28 12.99 -14.09
CA LYS A 136 -6.49 12.51 -14.79
C LYS A 136 -6.39 11.06 -15.23
N VAL A 137 -5.21 10.59 -15.64
CA VAL A 137 -5.01 9.18 -16.01
C VAL A 137 -5.19 8.30 -14.78
N MET A 138 -4.55 8.62 -13.66
CA MET A 138 -4.65 7.88 -12.40
C MET A 138 -6.10 7.82 -11.91
N GLU A 139 -6.79 8.96 -11.87
CA GLU A 139 -8.22 9.03 -11.47
C GLU A 139 -9.10 8.16 -12.37
N LYS A 140 -8.91 8.20 -13.70
CA LYS A 140 -9.65 7.35 -14.64
C LYS A 140 -9.34 5.86 -14.50
N CYS A 141 -8.21 5.52 -13.91
CA CYS A 141 -7.79 4.15 -13.61
C CYS A 141 -8.22 3.69 -12.20
N GLY A 142 -8.97 4.52 -11.47
CA GLY A 142 -9.52 4.17 -10.16
C GLY A 142 -8.60 4.47 -8.98
N PHE A 143 -7.50 5.19 -9.20
CA PHE A 143 -6.69 5.66 -8.08
C PHE A 143 -7.41 6.79 -7.35
N LEU A 144 -7.24 6.81 -6.03
CA LEU A 144 -7.74 7.85 -5.14
C LEU A 144 -6.59 8.74 -4.67
N LEU A 145 -6.80 10.05 -4.61
CA LEU A 145 -5.83 10.99 -4.07
C LEU A 145 -5.65 10.74 -2.57
N ALA A 146 -4.44 10.35 -2.16
CA ALA A 146 -4.10 10.03 -0.77
C ALA A 146 -3.32 11.17 -0.09
N TYR A 147 -2.53 11.92 -0.87
CA TYR A 147 -1.75 13.06 -0.37
C TYR A 147 -1.53 14.11 -1.46
N GLU A 148 -1.57 15.39 -1.09
CA GLU A 148 -1.18 16.53 -1.92
C GLU A 148 -0.38 17.50 -1.05
N GLY A 149 0.86 17.80 -1.43
CA GLY A 149 1.76 18.62 -0.64
C GLY A 149 3.22 18.52 -1.09
N ILE A 150 4.11 19.16 -0.32
CA ILE A 150 5.55 19.09 -0.57
C ILE A 150 6.10 17.80 0.06
N ASP A 151 6.89 17.06 -0.71
CA ASP A 151 7.61 15.88 -0.22
C ASP A 151 8.84 15.62 -1.11
N SER A 152 9.71 14.72 -0.69
CA SER A 152 10.86 14.27 -1.47
C SER A 152 10.40 13.37 -2.62
N TYR A 153 10.65 13.79 -3.87
CA TYR A 153 10.39 13.03 -5.08
C TYR A 153 11.55 13.21 -6.07
N GLN A 154 12.08 12.11 -6.58
CA GLN A 154 13.26 12.11 -7.46
C GLN A 154 14.48 12.83 -6.85
N GLY A 155 14.65 12.72 -5.53
CA GLY A 155 15.78 13.31 -4.81
C GLY A 155 15.64 14.80 -4.45
N GLU A 156 14.51 15.43 -4.81
CA GLU A 156 14.26 16.85 -4.56
C GLU A 156 12.94 17.06 -3.79
N GLU A 157 12.86 18.14 -3.00
CA GLU A 157 11.62 18.56 -2.34
C GLU A 157 10.73 19.29 -3.35
N ARG A 158 9.57 18.70 -3.69
CA ARG A 158 8.70 19.22 -4.76
C ARG A 158 7.22 19.09 -4.37
N PRO A 159 6.35 19.97 -4.89
CA PRO A 159 4.91 19.79 -4.76
C PRO A 159 4.45 18.58 -5.57
N ILE A 160 3.91 17.56 -4.89
CA ILE A 160 3.46 16.31 -5.51
C ILE A 160 2.03 15.97 -5.12
N CYS A 161 1.42 15.11 -5.94
CA CYS A 161 0.24 14.34 -5.59
C CYS A 161 0.60 12.86 -5.50
N LYS A 162 0.27 12.21 -4.38
CA LYS A 162 0.32 10.75 -4.24
C LYS A 162 -1.09 10.18 -4.33
N TYR A 163 -1.26 9.26 -5.25
CA TYR A 163 -2.47 8.52 -5.52
C TYR A 163 -2.29 7.06 -5.10
N LEU A 164 -3.38 6.42 -4.67
CA LEU A 164 -3.39 5.02 -4.25
C LEU A 164 -4.47 4.25 -5.00
N LEU A 165 -4.11 3.11 -5.57
CA LEU A 165 -5.04 2.10 -6.05
C LEU A 165 -4.98 0.92 -5.09
N ALA A 166 -6.14 0.51 -4.59
CA ALA A 166 -6.32 -0.70 -3.81
C ALA A 166 -7.28 -1.63 -4.55
N ASP A 167 -6.85 -2.86 -4.82
CA ASP A 167 -7.68 -3.86 -5.51
C ASP A 167 -8.58 -4.59 -4.49
N PRO A 168 -9.91 -4.42 -4.55
CA PRO A 168 -10.82 -5.03 -3.58
C PRO A 168 -10.82 -6.56 -3.61
N GLY A 169 -10.67 -7.17 -4.79
CA GLY A 169 -10.65 -8.63 -4.94
C GLY A 169 -9.39 -9.23 -4.30
N ARG A 170 -8.23 -8.59 -4.49
CA ARG A 170 -7.00 -9.00 -3.80
C ARG A 170 -7.09 -8.79 -2.29
N ILE A 171 -7.73 -7.73 -1.83
CA ILE A 171 -7.94 -7.50 -0.39
C ILE A 171 -8.85 -8.60 0.18
N GLU A 172 -9.94 -8.93 -0.50
CA GLU A 172 -10.85 -10.02 -0.11
C GLU A 172 -10.11 -11.36 -0.03
N ASP A 173 -9.29 -11.69 -1.03
CA ASP A 173 -8.45 -12.90 -1.02
C ASP A 173 -7.50 -12.94 0.18
N LEU A 174 -6.85 -11.81 0.50
CA LEU A 174 -5.96 -11.71 1.66
C LEU A 174 -6.72 -11.88 2.98
N VAL A 175 -7.94 -11.34 3.08
CA VAL A 175 -8.83 -11.52 4.23
C VAL A 175 -9.21 -13.00 4.40
N GLY A 176 -9.54 -13.69 3.30
CA GLY A 176 -9.86 -15.12 3.29
C GLY A 176 -8.70 -16.00 3.81
N ARG A 177 -7.45 -15.57 3.62
CA ARG A 177 -6.24 -16.29 4.07
C ARG A 177 -5.88 -16.06 5.54
N LEU A 178 -6.53 -15.14 6.25
CA LEU A 178 -6.20 -14.82 7.65
C LEU A 178 -6.43 -15.98 8.63
N MET A 179 -7.29 -16.92 8.26
CA MET A 179 -7.61 -18.11 9.04
C MET A 179 -7.02 -19.40 8.44
N ALA A 180 -6.14 -19.28 7.43
CA ALA A 180 -5.46 -20.42 6.84
C ALA A 180 -4.65 -21.20 7.87
N SER A 181 -4.49 -22.50 7.64
CA SER A 181 -3.66 -23.38 8.49
C SER A 181 -2.17 -23.08 8.35
N ASP A 182 -1.74 -22.48 7.24
CA ASP A 182 -0.38 -21.97 7.07
C ASP A 182 -0.25 -20.61 7.79
N ASP A 183 0.33 -20.62 8.98
CA ASP A 183 0.53 -19.41 9.77
C ASP A 183 1.49 -18.41 9.13
N GLN A 184 2.43 -18.85 8.29
CA GLN A 184 3.34 -17.96 7.58
C GLN A 184 2.61 -17.19 6.48
N GLU A 185 1.73 -17.88 5.74
CA GLU A 185 0.86 -17.26 4.74
C GLU A 185 -0.14 -16.29 5.38
N ALA A 186 -0.83 -16.72 6.45
CA ALA A 186 -1.78 -15.88 7.16
C ALA A 186 -1.12 -14.63 7.76
N TYR A 187 0.11 -14.77 8.28
CA TYR A 187 0.90 -13.64 8.77
C TYR A 187 1.31 -12.68 7.65
N ARG A 188 1.80 -13.19 6.51
CA ARG A 188 2.11 -12.34 5.33
C ARG A 188 0.86 -11.57 4.86
N SER A 189 -0.29 -12.24 4.84
CA SER A 189 -1.56 -11.62 4.45
C SER A 189 -1.97 -10.51 5.43
N MET A 190 -1.87 -10.76 6.74
CA MET A 190 -2.11 -9.73 7.76
C MET A 190 -1.18 -8.52 7.58
N LYS A 191 0.12 -8.72 7.33
CA LYS A 191 1.07 -7.61 7.14
C LYS A 191 0.73 -6.76 5.91
N LYS A 192 0.26 -7.38 4.82
CA LYS A 192 -0.22 -6.64 3.64
C LYS A 192 -1.46 -5.82 3.98
N LEU A 193 -2.45 -6.41 4.64
CA LEU A 193 -3.68 -5.72 5.05
C LEU A 193 -3.43 -4.57 6.04
N GLU A 194 -2.51 -4.74 6.98
CA GLU A 194 -2.08 -3.67 7.89
C GLU A 194 -1.45 -2.49 7.13
N ALA A 195 -0.64 -2.80 6.11
CA ALA A 195 -0.06 -1.77 5.24
C ALA A 195 -1.15 -1.02 4.45
N VAL A 196 -2.13 -1.72 3.87
CA VAL A 196 -3.27 -1.08 3.20
C VAL A 196 -4.06 -0.21 4.19
N SER A 197 -4.35 -0.73 5.38
CA SER A 197 -5.12 -0.02 6.41
C SER A 197 -4.46 1.27 6.89
N ARG A 198 -3.14 1.42 6.73
CA ARG A 198 -2.43 2.66 7.05
C ARG A 198 -2.70 3.77 6.03
N GLU A 199 -3.04 3.42 4.80
CA GLU A 199 -3.03 4.35 3.67
C GLU A 199 -4.43 4.59 3.12
N ALA A 200 -5.30 3.58 3.16
CA ALA A 200 -6.68 3.68 2.70
C ALA A 200 -7.66 2.87 3.55
N ASP A 201 -8.94 3.22 3.42
CA ASP A 201 -10.07 2.56 4.06
C ASP A 201 -10.49 1.26 3.37
N ALA A 202 -9.76 0.78 2.35
CA ALA A 202 -10.14 -0.39 1.55
C ALA A 202 -10.25 -1.71 2.36
N VAL A 203 -9.64 -1.79 3.54
CA VAL A 203 -9.74 -2.95 4.45
C VAL A 203 -10.90 -2.81 5.45
N TYR A 204 -11.36 -1.58 5.71
CA TYR A 204 -12.43 -1.28 6.68
C TYR A 204 -13.75 -2.03 6.42
N PRO A 205 -14.22 -2.23 5.16
CA PRO A 205 -15.41 -3.01 4.88
C PRO A 205 -15.39 -4.44 5.45
N PHE A 206 -14.20 -4.99 5.74
CA PHE A 206 -14.01 -6.34 6.26
C PHE A 206 -13.91 -6.40 7.79
N LEU A 207 -14.16 -5.30 8.53
CA LEU A 207 -14.11 -5.29 10.00
C LEU A 207 -14.93 -6.40 10.66
N GLY A 208 -16.12 -6.69 10.12
CA GLY A 208 -16.97 -7.78 10.60
C GLY A 208 -16.24 -9.12 10.63
N SER A 209 -15.45 -9.44 9.61
CA SER A 209 -14.64 -10.66 9.56
C SER A 209 -13.61 -10.69 10.70
N PHE A 210 -12.97 -9.56 11.01
CA PHE A 210 -11.97 -9.50 12.08
C PHE A 210 -12.61 -9.60 13.47
N PHE A 211 -13.84 -9.11 13.65
CA PHE A 211 -14.59 -9.31 14.90
C PHE A 211 -14.86 -10.79 15.17
N THR A 212 -15.20 -11.58 14.14
CA THR A 212 -15.39 -13.03 14.30
C THR A 212 -14.12 -13.75 14.77
N MET A 213 -12.94 -13.22 14.41
CA MET A 213 -11.64 -13.81 14.77
C MET A 213 -11.32 -13.67 16.26
N LEU A 214 -11.93 -12.70 16.97
CA LEU A 214 -11.66 -12.46 18.40
C LEU A 214 -12.02 -13.65 19.28
N ASN A 215 -13.03 -14.45 18.92
CA ASN A 215 -13.46 -15.60 19.73
C ASN A 215 -12.89 -16.94 19.25
N HIS A 216 -11.90 -16.91 18.36
CA HIS A 216 -11.35 -18.13 17.77
C HIS A 216 -10.46 -18.90 18.77
N ALA A 217 -10.53 -20.25 18.75
CA ALA A 217 -9.75 -21.09 19.65
C ALA A 217 -8.23 -20.93 19.48
N ASN A 218 -7.77 -20.75 18.23
CA ASN A 218 -6.38 -20.45 17.90
C ASN A 218 -6.00 -19.00 18.24
N SER A 219 -5.02 -18.81 19.12
CA SER A 219 -4.55 -17.49 19.58
C SER A 219 -3.88 -16.65 18.49
N TYR A 220 -3.26 -17.27 17.48
CA TYR A 220 -2.71 -16.55 16.32
C TYR A 220 -3.82 -15.86 15.53
N ILE A 221 -4.98 -16.52 15.35
CA ILE A 221 -6.13 -15.93 14.67
C ILE A 221 -6.68 -14.75 15.48
N ARG A 222 -6.85 -14.90 16.81
CA ARG A 222 -7.26 -13.77 17.67
C ARG A 222 -6.30 -12.59 17.54
N THR A 223 -5.00 -12.86 17.56
CA THR A 223 -3.94 -11.84 17.43
C THR A 223 -4.05 -11.07 16.11
N ARG A 224 -4.25 -11.77 14.98
CA ARG A 224 -4.44 -11.15 13.66
C ARG A 224 -5.69 -10.26 13.64
N GLY A 225 -6.79 -10.73 14.22
CA GLY A 225 -8.03 -9.95 14.37
C GLY A 225 -7.82 -8.66 15.16
N LEU A 226 -7.20 -8.74 16.34
CA LEU A 226 -6.89 -7.59 17.19
C LEU A 226 -6.08 -6.52 16.44
N ILE A 227 -4.98 -6.93 15.79
CA ILE A 227 -4.10 -6.03 15.05
C ILE A 227 -4.86 -5.34 13.92
N LEU A 228 -5.65 -6.08 13.14
CA LEU A 228 -6.36 -5.52 11.99
C LEU A 228 -7.51 -4.59 12.40
N ILE A 229 -8.21 -4.88 13.51
CA ILE A 229 -9.24 -3.98 14.06
C ILE A 229 -8.59 -2.66 14.49
N ALA A 230 -7.48 -2.71 15.25
CA ALA A 230 -6.78 -1.51 15.68
C ALA A 230 -6.22 -0.70 14.49
N ALA A 231 -5.67 -1.38 13.47
CA ALA A 231 -5.14 -0.74 12.26
C ALA A 231 -6.23 0.00 11.46
N ASN A 232 -7.49 -0.45 11.55
CA ASN A 232 -8.63 0.15 10.86
C ASN A 232 -9.39 1.18 11.72
N ALA A 233 -8.96 1.45 12.95
CA ALA A 233 -9.65 2.38 13.85
C ALA A 233 -9.78 3.80 13.28
N ARG A 234 -8.81 4.25 12.47
CA ARG A 234 -8.83 5.55 11.78
C ARG A 234 -9.96 5.69 10.75
N TRP A 235 -10.46 4.57 10.23
CA TRP A 235 -11.50 4.54 9.21
C TRP A 235 -12.89 4.28 9.79
N ASP A 236 -13.00 4.04 11.10
CA ASP A 236 -14.24 3.65 11.75
C ASP A 236 -15.22 4.80 11.96
N GLN A 237 -15.70 5.40 10.88
CA GLN A 237 -16.66 6.50 10.94
C GLN A 237 -18.02 6.07 11.51
N GLN A 238 -18.36 4.79 11.42
CA GLN A 238 -19.64 4.24 11.90
C GLN A 238 -19.60 3.79 13.37
N GLY A 239 -18.43 3.83 14.03
CA GLY A 239 -18.28 3.41 15.42
C GLY A 239 -18.53 1.93 15.66
N GLN A 240 -18.19 1.07 14.69
CA GLN A 240 -18.34 -0.37 14.83
C GLN A 240 -17.44 -0.94 15.94
N ILE A 241 -16.25 -0.37 16.13
CA ILE A 241 -15.29 -0.79 17.15
C ILE A 241 -15.85 -0.51 18.55
N ASP A 242 -16.53 0.62 18.74
CA ASP A 242 -17.14 1.00 20.01
C ASP A 242 -18.19 -0.01 20.47
N GLY A 243 -18.88 -0.66 19.52
CA GLY A 243 -19.86 -1.71 19.78
C GLY A 243 -19.26 -3.03 20.28
N ILE A 244 -17.96 -3.28 20.02
CA ILE A 244 -17.26 -4.52 20.39
C ILE A 244 -16.14 -4.30 21.41
N ILE A 245 -15.94 -3.06 21.87
CA ILE A 245 -14.76 -2.70 22.67
C ILE A 245 -14.63 -3.49 23.97
N ASP A 246 -15.73 -3.88 24.62
CA ASP A 246 -15.64 -4.73 25.83
C ASP A 246 -15.06 -6.10 25.49
N ALA A 247 -15.60 -6.78 24.48
CA ALA A 247 -15.08 -8.06 24.01
C ALA A 247 -13.64 -7.94 23.46
N TYR A 248 -13.27 -6.80 22.89
CA TYR A 248 -11.90 -6.54 22.47
C TYR A 248 -10.94 -6.42 23.67
N LEU A 249 -11.34 -5.69 24.72
CA LEU A 249 -10.49 -5.42 25.89
C LEU A 249 -10.32 -6.64 26.80
N GLU A 250 -11.21 -7.62 26.73
CA GLU A 250 -11.01 -8.93 27.39
C GLU A 250 -9.66 -9.56 27.00
N HIS A 251 -9.17 -9.30 25.79
CA HIS A 251 -7.93 -9.87 25.26
C HIS A 251 -6.69 -9.21 25.83
N ILE A 252 -6.81 -8.15 26.64
CA ILE A 252 -5.70 -7.70 27.49
C ILE A 252 -5.24 -8.87 28.37
N MET A 253 -6.17 -9.68 28.88
CA MET A 253 -5.90 -10.85 29.73
C MET A 253 -6.04 -12.19 28.97
N ASP A 254 -5.75 -12.18 27.66
CA ASP A 254 -5.85 -13.39 26.84
C ASP A 254 -5.01 -14.56 27.43
N PRO A 255 -5.52 -15.81 27.45
CA PRO A 255 -4.76 -16.96 27.96
C PRO A 255 -3.40 -17.17 27.28
N SER A 256 -3.26 -16.77 26.03
CA SER A 256 -1.99 -16.70 25.34
C SER A 256 -1.29 -15.38 25.70
N PRO A 257 -0.15 -15.42 26.42
CA PRO A 257 0.57 -14.20 26.79
C PRO A 257 1.05 -13.41 25.57
N ILE A 258 1.29 -14.07 24.43
CA ILE A 258 1.65 -13.38 23.19
C ILE A 258 0.47 -12.54 22.67
N THR A 259 -0.74 -13.10 22.65
CA THR A 259 -1.95 -12.39 22.22
C THR A 259 -2.27 -11.24 23.15
N ALA A 260 -2.18 -11.45 24.48
CA ALA A 260 -2.35 -10.40 25.47
C ALA A 260 -1.41 -9.20 25.23
N ARG A 261 -0.12 -9.49 25.03
CA ARG A 261 0.88 -8.47 24.72
C ARG A 261 0.58 -7.71 23.43
N GLN A 262 0.16 -8.42 22.37
CA GLN A 262 -0.19 -7.77 21.11
C GLN A 262 -1.43 -6.88 21.26
N CYS A 263 -2.46 -7.33 21.98
CA CYS A 263 -3.63 -6.53 22.32
C CYS A 263 -3.21 -5.20 22.96
N ILE A 264 -2.43 -5.28 24.05
CA ILE A 264 -1.97 -4.12 24.82
C ILE A 264 -1.21 -3.13 23.93
N LYS A 265 -0.30 -3.62 23.07
CA LYS A 265 0.55 -2.79 22.21
C LYS A 265 -0.20 -1.98 21.16
N VAL A 266 -1.33 -2.47 20.68
CA VAL A 266 -2.10 -1.79 19.61
C VAL A 266 -3.15 -0.83 20.17
N LEU A 267 -3.45 -0.86 21.46
CA LEU A 267 -4.45 0.01 22.10
C LEU A 267 -4.16 1.52 21.98
N PRO A 268 -2.90 2.00 22.10
CA PRO A 268 -2.60 3.41 21.86
C PRO A 268 -2.99 3.88 20.45
N LEU A 269 -2.73 3.07 19.43
CA LEU A 269 -3.14 3.37 18.05
C LEU A 269 -4.66 3.49 17.93
N MET A 270 -5.41 2.58 18.57
CA MET A 270 -6.86 2.62 18.59
C MET A 270 -7.36 3.89 19.28
N ALA A 271 -6.84 4.23 20.46
CA ALA A 271 -7.24 5.41 21.22
C ALA A 271 -6.91 6.73 20.50
N ARG A 272 -5.77 6.79 19.80
CA ARG A 272 -5.38 7.95 18.98
C ARG A 272 -6.43 8.28 17.92
N HIS A 273 -7.00 7.26 17.30
CA HIS A 273 -8.00 7.41 16.23
C HIS A 273 -9.44 7.40 16.73
N ARG A 274 -9.68 6.84 17.91
CA ARG A 274 -10.98 6.81 18.61
C ARG A 274 -10.81 7.39 20.02
N PRO A 275 -10.66 8.72 20.18
CA PRO A 275 -10.40 9.33 21.50
C PRO A 275 -11.46 9.02 22.56
N GLY A 276 -12.72 8.79 22.15
CA GLY A 276 -13.81 8.38 23.03
C GLY A 276 -13.59 7.04 23.73
N LEU A 277 -12.75 6.16 23.19
CA LEU A 277 -12.43 4.86 23.80
C LEU A 277 -11.32 4.96 24.84
N ARG A 278 -10.60 6.09 24.90
CA ARG A 278 -9.39 6.23 25.72
C ARG A 278 -9.61 5.93 27.20
N SER A 279 -10.64 6.50 27.83
CA SER A 279 -10.90 6.26 29.25
C SER A 279 -11.22 4.80 29.55
N ARG A 280 -11.90 4.11 28.63
CA ARG A 280 -12.20 2.67 28.77
C ARG A 280 -10.93 1.83 28.64
N ILE A 281 -10.09 2.15 27.67
CA ILE A 281 -8.80 1.50 27.44
C ILE A 281 -7.88 1.66 28.66
N VAL A 282 -7.73 2.89 29.18
CA VAL A 282 -6.90 3.16 30.37
C VAL A 282 -7.42 2.37 31.57
N ASN A 283 -8.73 2.42 31.83
CA ASN A 283 -9.32 1.70 32.95
C ASN A 283 -9.12 0.18 32.86
N ALA A 284 -9.21 -0.39 31.66
CA ALA A 284 -8.99 -1.81 31.44
C ALA A 284 -7.52 -2.21 31.67
N LEU A 285 -6.57 -1.39 31.20
CA LEU A 285 -5.13 -1.60 31.42
C LEU A 285 -4.75 -1.52 32.90
N GLU A 286 -5.26 -0.53 33.63
CA GLU A 286 -4.99 -0.35 35.07
C GLU A 286 -5.55 -1.48 35.94
N ARG A 287 -6.63 -2.13 35.49
CA ARG A 287 -7.31 -3.21 36.21
C ARG A 287 -6.87 -4.60 35.78
N ALA A 288 -6.02 -4.72 34.77
CA ALA A 288 -5.60 -6.01 34.24
C ALA A 288 -4.81 -6.80 35.29
N ASP A 289 -5.24 -8.04 35.55
CA ASP A 289 -4.52 -8.98 36.39
C ASP A 289 -3.95 -10.13 35.56
N HIS A 290 -2.62 -10.20 35.52
CA HIS A 290 -1.87 -11.22 34.80
C HIS A 290 -1.31 -12.32 35.71
N SER A 291 -1.80 -12.44 36.94
CA SER A 291 -1.39 -13.45 37.93
C SER A 291 -1.41 -14.89 37.39
N ASN A 292 -2.27 -15.17 36.41
CA ASN A 292 -2.40 -16.48 35.75
C ASN A 292 -1.25 -16.82 34.77
N HIS A 293 -0.36 -15.89 34.45
CA HIS A 293 0.78 -16.13 33.56
C HIS A 293 2.08 -16.41 34.32
N GLN A 294 3.03 -17.07 33.66
CA GLN A 294 4.39 -17.25 34.18
C GLN A 294 5.06 -15.90 34.46
N GLU A 295 5.91 -15.86 35.50
CA GLU A 295 6.61 -14.64 35.95
C GLU A 295 7.32 -13.88 34.83
N SER A 296 8.07 -14.57 33.98
CA SER A 296 8.75 -13.96 32.83
C SER A 296 7.80 -13.27 31.85
N MET A 297 6.59 -13.80 31.67
CA MET A 297 5.55 -13.19 30.83
C MET A 297 4.86 -12.04 31.55
N ARG A 298 4.65 -12.13 32.87
CA ARG A 298 4.06 -11.06 33.69
C ARG A 298 4.90 -9.79 33.64
N GLU A 299 6.23 -9.92 33.74
CA GLU A 299 7.14 -8.76 33.61
C GLU A 299 7.03 -8.08 32.25
N LEU A 300 6.93 -8.87 31.17
CA LEU A 300 6.80 -8.35 29.82
C LEU A 300 5.44 -7.67 29.60
N LEU A 301 4.37 -8.24 30.12
CA LEU A 301 3.02 -7.66 30.10
C LEU A 301 2.99 -6.34 30.86
N GLY A 302 3.55 -6.29 32.08
CA GLY A 302 3.65 -5.06 32.87
C GLY A 302 4.40 -3.95 32.13
N LYS A 303 5.54 -4.26 31.51
CA LYS A 303 6.29 -3.32 30.67
C LYS A 303 5.47 -2.82 29.47
N ASP A 304 4.74 -3.71 28.81
CA ASP A 304 3.91 -3.35 27.67
C ASP A 304 2.71 -2.46 28.10
N ILE A 305 2.13 -2.70 29.29
CA ILE A 305 1.09 -1.85 29.91
C ILE A 305 1.63 -0.45 30.23
N ASP A 306 2.76 -0.36 30.92
CA ASP A 306 3.38 0.92 31.27
C ASP A 306 3.68 1.74 30.01
N GLN A 307 4.20 1.10 28.96
CA GLN A 307 4.43 1.75 27.67
C GLN A 307 3.14 2.22 27.01
N ALA A 308 2.07 1.42 27.05
CA ALA A 308 0.78 1.79 26.50
C ALA A 308 0.18 2.99 27.25
N LEU A 309 0.18 2.96 28.60
CA LEU A 309 -0.32 4.04 29.45
C LEU A 309 0.46 5.35 29.25
N ASN A 310 1.79 5.27 29.14
CA ASN A 310 2.63 6.44 28.86
C ASN A 310 2.27 7.10 27.52
N ARG A 311 2.15 6.31 26.43
CA ARG A 311 1.72 6.83 25.11
C ARG A 311 0.33 7.44 25.17
N LEU A 312 -0.59 6.77 25.85
CA LEU A 312 -1.94 7.28 26.07
C LEU A 312 -1.92 8.59 26.87
N GLY A 313 -0.97 8.80 27.77
CA GLY A 313 -0.79 10.04 28.54
C GLY A 313 -0.24 11.21 27.72
N GLU A 314 0.81 10.98 26.94
CA GLU A 314 1.48 12.00 26.11
C GLU A 314 0.53 12.62 25.07
N GLU A 315 -0.35 11.80 24.46
CA GLU A 315 -1.30 12.27 23.44
C GLU A 315 -2.41 13.19 24.00
N ALA A 316 -2.68 13.20 25.33
CA ALA A 316 -3.55 14.21 25.95
C ALA A 316 -2.95 15.62 25.86
N SER A 317 -1.63 15.71 26.04
CA SER A 317 -0.94 16.98 26.21
C SER A 317 -0.71 17.71 24.89
N CYS A 318 -0.84 17.03 23.74
CA CYS A 318 -0.76 17.64 22.40
C CYS A 318 -2.13 18.08 21.84
N GLN A 319 -3.24 17.82 22.55
CA GLN A 319 -4.60 18.21 22.13
C GLN A 319 -5.16 19.40 22.94
N LEU A 320 -4.35 19.99 23.82
CA LEU A 320 -4.62 21.23 24.58
C LEU A 320 -3.67 22.35 24.11
#